data_AF-A0A2N6CHI3-F1
#
_entry.id   AF-A0A2N6CHI3-F1
#
_cell.length_a   1.000
_cell.length_b   1.000
_cell.length_c   1.000
_cell.angle_alpha   90.00
_cell.angle_beta   90.00
_cell.angle_gamma   90.00
#
_symmetry.space_group_name_H-M   'P 1'
#
loop_
_entity.id
_entity.type
_entity.pdbx_description
1 polymer ?
#
loop_
_entity_poly.entity_id
_entity_poly.type
_entity_poly.pdbx_seq_one_letter_code
_entity_poly.pdbx_strand_id
1 'polypeptide(L)'
;MHIRRLRKGCGVLHGTPGPAEAIGTVMVTGEDLDGLPIGPLFRVVDGVVTEEVIFDVPEEFTLPAGYSKSWTFYFSMDYATKITWEAVADAEFDVNPANNSVTEETVVNRAKGGGAGH
;
A
#
# COMPACT_ATOMS: atom_id res chain seq x y z
N MET A 1 -2.69 15.55 14.06
CA MET A 1 -3.15 14.80 12.88
C MET A 1 -2.37 15.19 11.63
N HIS A 2 -1.47 14.33 11.15
CA HIS A 2 -0.75 14.55 9.90
C HIS A 2 -1.24 13.56 8.86
N ILE A 3 -1.88 14.08 7.81
CA ILE A 3 -2.38 13.25 6.70
C ILE A 3 -1.18 12.83 5.85
N ARG A 4 -0.95 11.53 5.74
CA ARG A 4 0.10 10.92 4.91
C ARG A 4 -0.54 10.32 3.66
N ARG A 5 0.23 10.24 2.57
CA ARG A 5 -0.20 9.68 1.28
C ARG A 5 0.63 8.45 0.93
N LEU A 6 -0.03 7.34 0.60
CA LEU A 6 0.59 6.14 0.02
C LEU A 6 0.29 6.07 -1.48
N ARG A 7 1.26 5.69 -2.33
CA ARG A 7 1.12 5.65 -3.81
C ARG A 7 2.05 4.63 -4.49
N LYS A 8 1.51 3.59 -5.13
CA LYS A 8 2.19 2.76 -6.17
C LYS A 8 1.17 2.05 -7.06
N GLY A 9 1.68 1.44 -8.12
CA GLY A 9 0.94 0.46 -8.90
C GLY A 9 1.74 -0.82 -9.13
N CYS A 10 1.00 -1.90 -9.35
CA CYS A 10 1.45 -3.23 -9.74
C CYS A 10 1.06 -3.45 -11.22
N GLY A 11 1.94 -4.06 -12.02
CA GLY A 11 1.80 -4.18 -13.48
C GLY A 11 2.35 -5.51 -14.00
N VAL A 12 1.73 -6.08 -15.03
CA VAL A 12 2.22 -7.30 -15.72
C VAL A 12 2.61 -6.97 -17.16
N LEU A 13 3.81 -7.40 -17.56
CA LEU A 13 4.38 -7.13 -18.88
C LEU A 13 3.90 -8.15 -19.93
N HIS A 14 3.84 -7.72 -21.19
CA HIS A 14 3.42 -8.56 -22.32
C HIS A 14 4.50 -9.60 -22.71
N GLY A 15 4.11 -10.88 -22.75
CA GLY A 15 4.82 -11.95 -23.45
C GLY A 15 3.85 -12.93 -24.12
N THR A 16 3.59 -12.77 -25.43
CA THR A 16 2.82 -13.69 -26.32
C THR A 16 1.28 -13.80 -26.12
N PRO A 17 0.50 -14.24 -27.15
CA PRO A 17 -0.94 -13.96 -27.23
C PRO A 17 -1.79 -15.03 -26.51
N GLY A 18 -2.24 -14.69 -25.30
CA GLY A 18 -3.33 -15.33 -24.57
C GLY A 18 -3.78 -14.40 -23.42
N PRO A 19 -5.05 -14.41 -22.97
CA PRO A 19 -5.51 -13.51 -21.92
C PRO A 19 -5.06 -14.06 -20.57
N ALA A 20 -3.78 -13.92 -20.22
CA ALA A 20 -3.35 -14.23 -18.87
C ALA A 20 -3.64 -13.01 -18.00
N GLU A 21 -4.89 -12.88 -17.56
CA GLU A 21 -5.22 -12.03 -16.42
C GLU A 21 -4.34 -12.47 -15.25
N ALA A 22 -3.67 -11.54 -14.58
CA ALA A 22 -2.95 -11.82 -13.35
C ALA A 22 -3.93 -11.74 -12.19
N ILE A 23 -3.77 -12.63 -11.22
CA ILE A 23 -4.45 -12.55 -9.94
C ILE A 23 -3.41 -12.14 -8.92
N GLY A 24 -3.69 -11.06 -8.19
CA GLY A 24 -2.81 -10.55 -7.18
C GLY A 24 -3.48 -10.27 -5.86
N THR A 25 -2.68 -10.09 -4.83
CA THR A 25 -3.08 -9.69 -3.50
C THR A 25 -2.38 -8.40 -3.11
N VAL A 26 -3.06 -7.56 -2.34
CA VAL A 26 -2.52 -6.34 -1.77
C VAL A 26 -2.78 -6.28 -0.27
N MET A 27 -1.77 -5.93 0.52
CA MET A 27 -1.88 -5.85 1.99
C MET A 27 -1.01 -4.71 2.53
N VAL A 28 -1.52 -3.98 3.52
CA VAL A 28 -0.77 -2.94 4.24
C VAL A 28 -0.67 -3.31 5.70
N THR A 29 0.56 -3.35 6.21
CA THR A 29 0.86 -3.59 7.62
C THR A 29 1.56 -2.39 8.25
N GLY A 30 1.42 -2.26 9.56
CA GLY A 30 2.13 -1.23 10.32
C GLY A 30 2.78 -1.84 11.54
N GLU A 31 3.95 -1.32 11.89
CA GLU A 31 4.70 -1.65 13.08
C GLU A 31 5.10 -0.37 13.82
N ASP A 32 5.11 -0.41 15.15
CA ASP A 32 5.69 0.67 15.95
C ASP A 32 7.24 0.63 15.92
N LEU A 33 7.89 1.49 16.70
CA LEU A 33 9.35 1.54 16.76
C LEU A 33 9.98 0.32 17.44
N ASP A 34 9.20 -0.44 18.21
CA ASP A 34 9.63 -1.66 18.88
C ASP A 34 9.36 -2.91 18.01
N GLY A 35 8.83 -2.72 16.80
CA GLY A 35 8.49 -3.79 15.86
C GLY A 35 7.19 -4.52 16.22
N LEU A 36 6.35 -3.93 17.08
CA LEU A 36 5.06 -4.51 17.42
C LEU A 36 4.02 -4.12 16.36
N PRO A 37 3.19 -5.08 15.91
CA PRO A 37 2.13 -4.79 14.95
C PRO A 37 1.16 -3.77 15.55
N ILE A 38 0.90 -2.71 14.80
CA ILE A 38 -0.14 -1.76 15.13
C ILE A 38 -1.48 -2.21 14.56
N GLY A 39 -2.57 -1.74 15.17
CA GLY A 39 -3.92 -2.01 14.68
C GLY A 39 -4.17 -1.50 13.26
N PRO A 40 -5.36 -1.78 12.69
CA PRO A 40 -5.68 -1.44 11.31
C PRO A 40 -5.49 0.05 11.03
N LEU A 41 -5.02 0.36 9.82
CA LEU A 41 -4.92 1.73 9.35
C LEU A 41 -6.27 2.19 8.81
N PHE A 42 -6.78 3.28 9.36
CA PHE A 42 -8.04 3.87 8.94
C PHE A 42 -7.83 4.94 7.87
N ARG A 43 -8.67 4.90 6.83
CA ARG A 43 -8.64 5.85 5.73
C ARG A 43 -9.10 7.22 6.20
N VAL A 44 -8.44 8.25 5.68
CA VAL A 44 -8.85 9.65 5.81
C VAL A 44 -9.47 10.11 4.49
N VAL A 45 -10.68 10.65 4.57
CA VAL A 45 -11.39 11.25 3.43
C VAL A 45 -11.76 12.67 3.83
N ASP A 46 -11.40 13.63 2.98
CA ASP A 46 -11.66 15.06 3.21
C ASP A 46 -11.22 15.57 4.60
N GLY A 47 -10.12 15.00 5.11
CA GLY A 47 -9.54 15.38 6.41
C GLY A 47 -10.17 14.69 7.63
N VAL A 48 -11.15 13.81 7.44
CA VAL A 48 -11.83 13.07 8.50
C VAL A 48 -11.41 11.60 8.48
N VAL A 49 -11.07 11.03 9.65
CA VAL A 49 -10.84 9.58 9.78
C VAL A 49 -12.17 8.86 9.60
N THR A 50 -12.16 7.82 8.77
CA THR A 50 -13.31 6.96 8.49
C THR A 50 -13.16 5.61 9.18
N GLU A 51 -14.22 4.80 9.18
CA GLU A 51 -14.17 3.39 9.62
C GLU A 51 -13.66 2.45 8.52
N GLU A 52 -13.31 2.98 7.33
CA GLU A 52 -12.78 2.19 6.22
C GLU A 52 -11.31 1.83 6.49
N VAL A 53 -11.05 0.54 6.57
CA VAL A 53 -9.72 -0.01 6.83
C VAL A 53 -8.94 -0.16 5.51
N ILE A 54 -7.66 0.21 5.53
CA ILE A 54 -6.77 0.09 4.37
C ILE A 54 -6.10 -1.28 4.40
N PHE A 55 -6.62 -2.24 3.62
CA PHE A 55 -5.99 -3.52 3.30
C PHE A 55 -5.31 -4.23 4.50
N ASP A 56 -6.02 -4.29 5.62
CA ASP A 56 -5.63 -5.02 6.86
C ASP A 56 -5.41 -6.51 6.56
N VAL A 57 -6.28 -7.08 5.73
CA VAL A 57 -6.16 -8.42 5.19
C VAL A 57 -5.72 -8.35 3.72
N PRO A 58 -5.06 -9.40 3.20
CA PRO A 58 -4.77 -9.51 1.78
C PRO A 58 -6.06 -9.37 0.94
N GLU A 59 -6.14 -8.33 0.14
CA GLU A 59 -7.25 -8.09 -0.77
C GLU A 59 -6.88 -8.54 -2.18
N GLU A 60 -7.72 -9.39 -2.78
CA GLU A 60 -7.49 -9.91 -4.13
C GLU A 60 -7.85 -8.86 -5.20
N PHE A 61 -7.05 -8.81 -6.26
CA PHE A 61 -7.34 -8.04 -7.45
C PHE A 61 -7.00 -8.81 -8.72
N THR A 62 -7.78 -8.58 -9.76
CA THR A 62 -7.47 -9.06 -11.11
C THR A 62 -6.80 -7.93 -11.90
N LEU A 63 -5.77 -8.28 -12.68
CA LEU A 63 -5.04 -7.37 -13.54
C LEU A 63 -5.03 -7.91 -14.97
N PRO A 64 -5.72 -7.25 -15.92
CA PRO A 64 -5.64 -7.64 -17.31
C PRO A 64 -4.21 -7.49 -17.86
N ALA A 65 -3.81 -8.39 -18.76
CA ALA A 65 -2.49 -8.35 -19.37
C ALA A 65 -2.18 -6.98 -20.01
N GLY A 66 -0.99 -6.45 -19.75
CA GLY A 66 -0.56 -5.14 -20.27
C GLY A 66 -1.11 -3.93 -19.51
N TYR A 67 -1.87 -4.14 -18.43
CA TYR A 67 -2.34 -3.08 -17.56
C TYR A 67 -1.55 -3.01 -16.25
N SER A 68 -1.64 -1.86 -15.59
CA SER A 68 -1.18 -1.66 -14.22
C SER A 68 -2.33 -1.12 -13.37
N LYS A 69 -2.45 -1.60 -12.13
CA LYS A 69 -3.40 -1.08 -11.15
C LYS A 69 -2.63 -0.27 -10.12
N SER A 70 -3.13 0.91 -9.77
CA SER A 70 -2.51 1.76 -8.75
C SER A 70 -3.51 2.15 -7.68
N TRP A 71 -3.02 2.31 -6.47
CA TRP A 71 -3.83 2.71 -5.32
C TRP A 71 -3.25 3.96 -4.67
N THR A 72 -4.14 4.79 -4.13
CA THR A 72 -3.78 5.96 -3.34
C THR A 72 -4.69 6.03 -2.13
N PHE A 73 -4.08 6.04 -0.95
CA PHE A 73 -4.80 6.19 0.31
C PHE A 73 -4.19 7.31 1.13
N TYR A 74 -5.04 7.85 1.99
CA TYR A 74 -4.66 8.78 3.03
C TYR A 74 -4.96 8.17 4.37
N PHE A 75 -4.05 8.33 5.31
CA PHE A 75 -4.21 7.88 6.69
C PHE A 75 -3.56 8.90 7.63
N SER A 76 -3.86 8.82 8.92
CA SER A 76 -3.23 9.66 9.93
C SER A 76 -2.74 8.85 11.11
N MET A 77 -1.54 9.20 11.59
CA MET A 77 -0.95 8.68 12.82
C MET A 77 -0.32 9.81 13.63
N ASP A 78 -0.39 9.68 14.96
CA ASP A 78 0.12 10.69 15.90
C ASP A 78 1.44 10.27 16.58
N TYR A 79 1.91 9.05 16.33
CA TYR A 79 3.18 8.51 16.79
C TYR A 79 4.04 8.01 15.62
N ALA A 80 5.29 7.69 15.92
CA ALA A 80 6.22 7.20 14.90
C ALA A 80 5.91 5.74 14.57
N THR A 81 5.82 5.42 13.29
CA THR A 81 5.35 4.12 12.82
C THR A 81 6.02 3.78 11.50
N LYS A 82 6.34 2.50 11.31
CA LYS A 82 6.81 1.94 10.06
C LYS A 82 5.63 1.29 9.35
N ILE A 83 5.28 1.77 8.17
CA ILE A 83 4.22 1.19 7.34
C ILE A 83 4.86 0.39 6.22
N THR A 84 4.52 -0.88 6.12
CA THR A 84 4.94 -1.76 5.03
C THR A 84 3.74 -2.02 4.13
N TRP A 85 3.95 -1.89 2.84
CA TRP A 85 2.95 -2.21 1.84
C TRP A 85 3.53 -3.21 0.86
N GLU A 86 2.74 -4.25 0.59
CA GLU A 86 3.07 -5.28 -0.37
C GLU A 86 1.89 -5.51 -1.33
N ALA A 87 2.20 -5.56 -2.62
CA ALA A 87 1.29 -6.06 -3.64
C ALA A 87 2.03 -7.09 -4.48
N VAL A 88 1.42 -8.26 -4.66
CA VAL A 88 1.96 -9.39 -5.43
C VAL A 88 0.91 -9.77 -6.47
N ALA A 89 1.29 -9.98 -7.72
CA ALA A 89 0.42 -10.46 -8.79
C ALA A 89 1.08 -11.67 -9.46
N ASP A 90 0.36 -12.77 -9.59
CA ASP A 90 0.86 -13.97 -10.26
C ASP A 90 0.12 -14.16 -11.58
N ALA A 91 0.86 -14.45 -12.65
CA ALA A 91 0.31 -14.70 -13.98
C ALA A 91 0.95 -15.96 -14.60
N GLU A 92 0.10 -16.82 -15.17
CA GLU A 92 0.46 -18.18 -15.64
C GLU A 92 1.57 -18.22 -16.72
N PHE A 93 1.84 -17.09 -17.38
CA PHE A 93 2.84 -16.99 -18.46
C PHE A 93 3.70 -15.74 -18.36
N ASP A 94 3.95 -15.23 -17.14
CA ASP A 94 4.79 -14.05 -16.99
C ASP A 94 6.26 -14.34 -17.32
N VAL A 95 6.77 -13.59 -18.28
CA VAL A 95 8.15 -13.66 -18.75
C VAL A 95 9.13 -12.91 -17.85
N ASN A 96 8.64 -12.15 -16.86
CA ASN A 96 9.47 -11.43 -15.90
C ASN A 96 8.88 -11.46 -14.47
N PRO A 97 8.89 -12.62 -13.79
CA PRO A 97 8.30 -12.79 -12.46
C PRO A 97 8.90 -11.89 -11.37
N ALA A 98 10.02 -11.21 -11.63
CA ALA A 98 10.58 -10.21 -10.72
C ALA A 98 9.79 -8.88 -10.70
N ASN A 99 8.90 -8.62 -11.66
CA ASN A 99 8.04 -7.42 -11.67
C ASN A 99 6.68 -7.63 -10.98
N ASN A 100 6.39 -8.87 -10.60
CA ASN A 100 5.09 -9.31 -10.09
C ASN A 100 4.85 -8.87 -8.66
N SER A 101 5.91 -8.58 -7.91
CA SER A 101 5.80 -8.03 -6.56
C SER A 101 6.34 -6.60 -6.47
N VAL A 102 5.65 -5.79 -5.68
CA VAL A 102 6.12 -4.48 -5.25
C VAL A 102 5.98 -4.40 -3.74
N THR A 103 7.09 -4.06 -3.08
CA THR A 103 7.12 -3.79 -1.65
C THR A 103 7.62 -2.37 -1.43
N GLU A 104 6.92 -1.61 -0.59
CA GLU A 104 7.35 -0.27 -0.19
C GLU A 104 7.26 -0.11 1.32
N GLU A 105 8.22 0.60 1.87
CA GLU A 105 8.32 0.92 3.28
C GLU A 105 8.24 2.43 3.48
N THR A 106 7.33 2.88 4.32
CA THR A 106 7.15 4.28 4.68
C THR A 106 7.33 4.47 6.17
N VAL A 107 8.36 5.24 6.55
CA VAL A 107 8.53 5.66 7.94
C VAL A 107 7.75 6.94 8.20
N VAL A 108 6.70 6.82 9.00
CA VAL A 108 5.95 7.96 9.52
C VAL A 108 6.65 8.45 10.77
N ASN A 109 7.33 9.58 10.66
CA ASN A 109 7.83 10.28 11.83
C ASN A 109 6.73 11.17 12.41
N ARG A 110 6.67 11.29 13.74
CA ARG A 110 5.91 12.36 14.39
C ARG A 110 6.38 13.68 13.80
N ALA A 111 5.48 14.45 13.20
CA ALA A 111 5.84 15.80 12.83
C ALA A 111 6.20 16.54 14.13
N LYS A 112 7.44 17.04 14.19
CA LYS A 112 7.87 17.95 15.25
C LYS A 112 6.89 19.11 15.23
N GLY A 113 6.00 19.17 16.22
CA GLY A 113 5.13 20.32 16.43
C GLY A 113 6.03 21.55 16.42
N GLY A 114 5.87 22.39 15.41
CA GLY A 114 6.48 23.71 15.38
C GLY A 114 5.87 24.51 16.51
N GLY A 115 6.43 24.36 17.72
CA GLY A 115 6.33 25.38 18.74
C GLY A 115 7.03 26.62 18.22
N ALA A 116 6.30 27.46 17.49
CA ALA A 116 6.65 28.87 17.39
C ALA A 116 6.25 29.50 18.72
N GLY A 117 7.13 29.39 19.71
CA GLY A 117 7.18 30.34 20.80
C GLY A 117 7.70 31.67 20.24
N HIS A 118 6.94 32.73 20.47
CA HIS A 118 7.35 34.02 21.05
C HIS A 118 6.25 35.05 20.79
#